data_AF-A0A925PEQ8-F1
#
_entry.id   AF-A0A925PEQ8-F1
#
_cell.length_a   1.000
_cell.length_b   1.000
_cell.length_c   1.000
_cell.angle_alpha   90.00
_cell.angle_beta   90.00
_cell.angle_gamma   90.00
#
_symmetry.space_group_name_H-M   'P 1'
#
loop_
_entity.id
_entity.type
_entity.pdbx_description
1 polymer ?
#
loop_
_entity_poly.entity_id
_entity_poly.type
_entity_poly.pdbx_seq_one_letter_code
_entity_poly.pdbx_strand_id
1 'polypeptide(L)'
;MKKWLAGLILAFYMVCGGISWAQPQIPPKPTTSIYVQDYAGVLSAETKAQINNISTQLAAKTKAQVVVVTIKSFEEMPPADYALALLRAWGVGDKTLNNGVVLIVGVNDRQSRIEVGYGLEGALPDAKTGRIQDEYMIPYFQQGDYNKGILNGYQALATEVAKEYKLQLKTDAKPAPLPQVDSADSWWDTAPWWMKILV
;
A
#
# COMPACT_ATOMS: atom_id res chain seq x y z
N MET A 1 -28.78 -15.83 52.87
CA MET A 1 -27.40 -15.99 52.35
C MET A 1 -27.34 -16.34 50.86
N LYS A 2 -28.13 -17.30 50.34
CA LYS A 2 -28.11 -17.67 48.89
C LYS A 2 -28.53 -16.57 47.89
N LYS A 3 -29.43 -15.65 48.27
CA LYS A 3 -29.91 -14.57 47.38
C LYS A 3 -28.88 -13.45 47.15
N TRP A 4 -27.91 -13.30 48.06
CA TRP A 4 -26.85 -12.30 47.97
C TRP A 4 -25.68 -12.78 47.10
N LEU A 5 -25.41 -14.10 47.06
CA LEU A 5 -24.46 -14.70 46.12
C LEU A 5 -24.94 -14.60 44.65
N ALA A 6 -26.25 -14.76 44.41
CA ALA A 6 -26.82 -14.66 43.06
C ALA A 6 -26.70 -13.24 42.47
N GLY A 7 -26.77 -12.19 43.30
CA GLY A 7 -26.59 -10.80 42.87
C GLY A 7 -25.14 -10.48 42.48
N LEU A 8 -24.15 -11.08 43.14
CA LEU A 8 -22.73 -10.87 42.82
C LEU A 8 -22.30 -11.58 41.53
N ILE A 9 -22.89 -12.74 41.22
CA ILE A 9 -22.64 -13.44 39.93
C ILE A 9 -23.26 -12.67 38.76
N LEU A 10 -24.42 -12.05 38.95
CA LEU A 10 -25.06 -11.20 37.94
C LEU A 10 -24.28 -9.90 37.69
N ALA A 11 -23.72 -9.30 38.74
CA ALA A 11 -22.84 -8.13 38.63
C ALA A 11 -21.51 -8.45 37.94
N PHE A 12 -20.94 -9.65 38.16
CA PHE A 12 -19.72 -10.10 37.48
C PHE A 12 -19.94 -10.31 35.98
N TYR A 13 -21.11 -10.80 35.56
CA TYR A 13 -21.47 -10.90 34.14
C TYR A 13 -21.69 -9.54 33.46
N MET A 14 -22.01 -8.48 34.21
CA MET A 14 -22.26 -7.14 33.68
C MET A 14 -20.97 -6.33 33.44
N VAL A 15 -19.87 -6.68 34.13
CA VAL A 15 -18.56 -6.00 33.98
C VAL A 15 -17.74 -6.58 32.81
N CYS A 16 -18.06 -7.78 32.32
CA CYS A 16 -17.45 -8.38 31.12
C CYS A 16 -18.12 -7.94 29.81
N GLY A 17 -18.82 -6.81 29.78
CA GLY A 17 -19.48 -6.24 28.62
C GLY A 17 -18.47 -5.86 27.52
N GLY A 18 -18.13 -6.83 26.67
CA GLY A 18 -17.67 -6.70 25.30
C GLY A 18 -16.62 -5.64 25.01
N ILE A 19 -15.34 -6.02 25.04
CA ILE A 19 -14.35 -5.38 24.16
C ILE A 19 -14.74 -5.80 22.74
N SER A 20 -15.60 -5.01 22.10
CA SER A 20 -15.92 -5.16 20.70
C SER A 20 -14.68 -4.70 19.92
N TRP A 21 -13.85 -5.65 19.52
CA TRP A 21 -12.83 -5.40 18.51
C TRP A 21 -13.56 -4.95 17.26
N ALA A 22 -13.54 -3.64 16.99
CA ALA A 22 -14.07 -3.09 15.75
C ALA A 22 -13.35 -3.81 14.61
N GLN A 23 -14.07 -4.66 13.88
CA GLN A 23 -13.54 -5.21 12.65
C GLN A 23 -13.30 -4.03 11.71
N PRO A 24 -12.12 -3.96 11.06
CA PRO A 24 -11.86 -2.89 10.12
C PRO A 24 -12.96 -2.84 9.08
N GLN A 25 -13.45 -1.63 8.82
CA GLN A 25 -14.42 -1.36 7.76
C GLN A 25 -13.72 -1.46 6.41
N ILE A 26 -13.31 -2.68 6.02
CA ILE A 26 -12.74 -2.93 4.71
C ILE A 26 -13.84 -2.66 3.68
N PRO A 27 -13.60 -1.78 2.69
CA PRO A 27 -14.60 -1.48 1.68
C PRO A 27 -15.02 -2.77 0.95
N PRO A 28 -16.30 -2.90 0.56
CA PRO A 28 -16.75 -4.07 -0.18
C PRO A 28 -15.98 -4.19 -1.50
N LYS A 29 -15.76 -5.43 -1.95
CA LYS A 29 -15.09 -5.69 -3.21
C LYS A 29 -15.82 -4.96 -4.37
N PRO A 30 -15.11 -4.18 -5.20
CA PRO A 30 -15.71 -3.49 -6.33
C PRO A 30 -16.36 -4.46 -7.33
N THR A 31 -17.47 -4.05 -7.94
CA THR A 31 -18.19 -4.84 -8.95
C THR A 31 -17.73 -4.58 -10.39
N THR A 32 -17.00 -3.49 -10.63
CA THR A 32 -16.48 -3.11 -11.94
C THR A 32 -15.00 -3.46 -12.06
N SER A 33 -14.11 -2.49 -11.90
CA SER A 33 -12.67 -2.72 -11.87
C SER A 33 -12.17 -2.80 -10.43
N ILE A 34 -11.40 -3.84 -10.12
CA ILE A 34 -10.76 -3.98 -8.80
C ILE A 34 -9.42 -3.24 -8.72
N TYR A 35 -8.83 -2.83 -9.85
CA TYR A 35 -7.41 -2.47 -9.92
C TYR A 35 -7.07 -1.10 -9.34
N VAL A 36 -8.02 -0.18 -9.30
CA VAL A 36 -7.83 1.14 -8.68
C VAL A 36 -9.10 1.59 -7.99
N GLN A 37 -8.98 1.88 -6.70
CA GLN A 37 -10.07 2.42 -5.88
C GLN A 37 -9.58 3.65 -5.12
N ASP A 38 -10.09 4.81 -5.50
CA ASP A 38 -9.58 6.11 -5.05
C ASP A 38 -10.56 6.78 -4.08
N TYR A 39 -10.67 6.26 -2.85
CA TYR A 39 -11.58 6.81 -1.83
C TYR A 39 -11.06 8.12 -1.22
N ALA A 40 -9.77 8.42 -1.37
CA ALA A 40 -9.19 9.68 -0.93
C ALA A 40 -9.31 10.81 -1.97
N GLY A 41 -9.59 10.49 -3.24
CA GLY A 41 -9.72 11.48 -4.31
C GLY A 41 -8.39 12.10 -4.74
N VAL A 42 -7.30 11.34 -4.64
CA VAL A 42 -5.93 11.83 -4.92
C VAL A 42 -5.39 11.38 -6.27
N LEU A 43 -6.14 10.58 -7.04
CA LEU A 43 -5.73 10.10 -8.35
C LEU A 43 -6.47 10.80 -9.48
N SER A 44 -5.71 11.23 -10.49
CA SER A 44 -6.25 11.75 -11.75
C SER A 44 -6.95 10.66 -12.56
N ALA A 45 -7.83 11.06 -13.49
CA ALA A 45 -8.48 10.12 -14.41
C ALA A 45 -7.47 9.38 -15.29
N GLU A 46 -6.41 10.08 -15.72
CA GLU A 46 -5.34 9.50 -16.55
C GLU A 46 -4.56 8.42 -15.78
N THR A 47 -4.14 8.70 -14.55
CA THR A 47 -3.46 7.73 -13.69
C THR A 47 -4.33 6.50 -13.44
N LYS A 48 -5.63 6.70 -13.16
CA LYS A 48 -6.59 5.60 -13.01
C LYS A 48 -6.69 4.77 -14.30
N ALA A 49 -6.72 5.39 -15.47
CA ALA A 49 -6.76 4.69 -16.75
C ALA A 49 -5.48 3.87 -17.02
N GLN A 50 -4.32 4.44 -16.72
CA GLN A 50 -3.02 3.76 -16.87
C GLN A 50 -2.92 2.53 -15.95
N ILE A 51 -3.26 2.66 -14.66
CA ILE A 51 -3.27 1.54 -13.71
C ILE A 51 -4.23 0.44 -14.20
N ASN A 52 -5.45 0.79 -14.58
CA ASN A 52 -6.41 -0.19 -15.08
C ASN A 52 -5.89 -0.93 -16.33
N ASN A 53 -5.31 -0.21 -17.29
CA ASN A 53 -4.78 -0.79 -18.51
C ASN A 53 -3.63 -1.77 -18.24
N ILE A 54 -2.63 -1.36 -17.45
CA ILE A 54 -1.47 -2.20 -17.12
C ILE A 54 -1.92 -3.42 -16.33
N SER A 55 -2.77 -3.26 -15.30
CA SER A 55 -3.24 -4.38 -14.47
C SER A 55 -4.10 -5.36 -15.26
N THR A 56 -4.91 -4.88 -16.21
CA THR A 56 -5.73 -5.75 -17.07
C THR A 56 -4.83 -6.61 -17.97
N GLN A 57 -3.81 -6.01 -18.59
CA GLN A 57 -2.86 -6.74 -19.43
C GLN A 57 -2.02 -7.74 -18.63
N LEU A 58 -1.57 -7.34 -17.44
CA LEU A 58 -0.81 -8.21 -16.54
C LEU A 58 -1.64 -9.41 -16.10
N ALA A 59 -2.87 -9.18 -15.63
CA ALA A 59 -3.77 -10.24 -15.20
C ALA A 59 -4.15 -11.18 -16.35
N ALA A 60 -4.40 -10.66 -17.55
CA ALA A 60 -4.72 -11.48 -18.71
C ALA A 60 -3.58 -12.43 -19.11
N LYS A 61 -2.32 -12.02 -18.91
CA LYS A 61 -1.13 -12.80 -19.31
C LYS A 61 -0.56 -13.69 -18.20
N THR A 62 -0.75 -13.33 -16.93
CA THR A 62 -0.10 -13.99 -15.78
C THR A 62 -1.04 -14.48 -14.70
N LYS A 63 -2.31 -14.01 -14.75
CA LYS A 63 -3.28 -14.08 -13.64
C LYS A 63 -2.91 -13.27 -12.39
N ALA A 64 -1.70 -12.70 -12.32
CA ALA A 64 -1.30 -11.84 -11.21
C ALA A 64 -2.10 -10.54 -11.21
N GLN A 65 -2.40 -10.04 -10.03
CA GLN A 65 -3.19 -8.82 -9.86
C GLN A 65 -2.44 -7.84 -8.96
N VAL A 66 -2.18 -6.64 -9.48
CA VAL A 66 -1.68 -5.52 -8.70
C VAL A 66 -2.80 -4.50 -8.58
N VAL A 67 -3.21 -4.18 -7.36
CA VAL A 67 -4.30 -3.24 -7.09
C VAL A 67 -3.81 -2.05 -6.29
N VAL A 68 -4.41 -0.89 -6.55
CA VAL A 68 -4.14 0.37 -5.86
C VAL A 68 -5.38 0.80 -5.10
N VAL A 69 -5.25 1.10 -3.82
CA VAL A 69 -6.33 1.63 -2.99
C VAL A 69 -5.85 2.88 -2.27
N THR A 70 -6.60 3.97 -2.37
CA THR A 70 -6.38 5.17 -1.55
C THR A 70 -7.53 5.32 -0.58
N ILE A 71 -7.22 5.57 0.69
CA ILE A 71 -8.20 5.86 1.74
C ILE A 71 -7.79 7.14 2.45
N LYS A 72 -8.75 7.78 3.10
CA LYS A 72 -8.46 8.98 3.89
C LYS A 72 -7.58 8.65 5.08
N SER A 73 -7.90 7.60 5.83
CA SER A 73 -7.12 7.14 6.98
C SER A 73 -7.32 5.63 7.22
N PHE A 74 -6.34 4.97 7.82
CA PHE A 74 -6.43 3.62 8.38
C PHE A 74 -7.14 3.58 9.75
N GLU A 75 -7.53 4.75 10.29
CA GLU A 75 -8.12 4.90 11.61
C GLU A 75 -7.22 4.29 12.70
N GLU A 76 -7.71 3.35 13.49
CA GLU A 76 -6.93 2.67 14.54
C GLU A 76 -6.27 1.37 14.07
N MET A 77 -6.37 1.02 12.78
CA MET A 77 -5.80 -0.21 12.25
C MET A 77 -4.37 -0.01 11.73
N PRO A 78 -3.41 -0.88 12.11
CA PRO A 78 -2.08 -0.88 11.48
C PRO A 78 -2.17 -1.06 9.95
N PRO A 79 -1.39 -0.30 9.15
CA PRO A 79 -1.43 -0.42 7.68
C PRO A 79 -1.18 -1.82 7.14
N ALA A 80 -0.32 -2.60 7.81
CA ALA A 80 -0.04 -4.00 7.46
C ALA A 80 -1.28 -4.88 7.62
N ASP A 81 -1.96 -4.78 8.76
CA ASP A 81 -3.17 -5.55 9.05
C ASP A 81 -4.31 -5.17 8.10
N TYR A 82 -4.45 -3.87 7.79
CA TYR A 82 -5.45 -3.40 6.84
C TYR A 82 -5.18 -3.95 5.44
N ALA A 83 -3.94 -3.84 4.95
CA ALA A 83 -3.58 -4.28 3.61
C ALA A 83 -3.76 -5.80 3.45
N LEU A 84 -3.41 -6.59 4.48
CA LEU A 84 -3.63 -8.03 4.51
C LEU A 84 -5.12 -8.39 4.54
N ALA A 85 -5.91 -7.71 5.37
CA ALA A 85 -7.36 -7.89 5.43
C ALA A 85 -8.01 -7.56 4.08
N LEU A 86 -7.60 -6.47 3.44
CA LEU A 86 -8.05 -6.05 2.11
C LEU A 86 -7.69 -7.09 1.03
N LEU A 87 -6.43 -7.53 0.99
CA LEU A 87 -5.95 -8.54 0.03
C LEU A 87 -6.82 -9.81 0.11
N ARG A 88 -7.10 -10.27 1.33
CA ARG A 88 -7.92 -11.47 1.60
C ARG A 88 -9.39 -11.24 1.28
N ALA A 89 -9.99 -10.16 1.77
CA ALA A 89 -11.40 -9.84 1.58
C ALA A 89 -11.77 -9.67 0.10
N TRP A 90 -10.88 -9.04 -0.67
CA TRP A 90 -11.09 -8.87 -2.11
C TRP A 90 -10.65 -10.08 -2.92
N GLY A 91 -9.86 -10.99 -2.34
CA GLY A 91 -9.28 -12.13 -3.04
C GLY A 91 -8.43 -11.65 -4.21
N VAL A 92 -7.47 -10.77 -3.94
CA VAL A 92 -6.57 -10.20 -4.95
C VAL A 92 -5.58 -11.27 -5.39
N GLY A 93 -5.47 -11.48 -6.70
CA GLY A 93 -4.64 -12.51 -7.32
C GLY A 93 -5.42 -13.79 -7.65
N ASP A 94 -4.71 -14.78 -8.17
CA ASP A 94 -5.25 -16.11 -8.40
C ASP A 94 -5.19 -16.96 -7.11
N LYS A 95 -6.25 -17.72 -6.82
CA LYS A 95 -6.40 -18.51 -5.58
C LYS A 95 -5.34 -19.59 -5.41
N THR A 96 -4.79 -20.13 -6.49
CA THR A 96 -3.76 -21.19 -6.42
C THR A 96 -2.37 -20.59 -6.49
N LEU A 97 -2.19 -19.54 -7.28
CA LEU A 97 -0.89 -18.90 -7.47
C LEU A 97 -0.53 -17.93 -6.35
N ASN A 98 -1.50 -17.41 -5.59
CA ASN A 98 -1.29 -16.43 -4.52
C ASN A 98 -0.48 -15.21 -4.99
N ASN A 99 -0.74 -14.74 -6.20
CA ASN A 99 0.03 -13.71 -6.90
C ASN A 99 -0.68 -12.35 -6.93
N GLY A 100 -1.25 -11.97 -5.79
CA GLY A 100 -1.86 -10.66 -5.57
C GLY A 100 -0.89 -9.67 -4.93
N VAL A 101 -1.01 -8.39 -5.28
CA VAL A 101 -0.30 -7.28 -4.64
C VAL A 101 -1.30 -6.16 -4.37
N VAL A 102 -1.31 -5.64 -3.15
CA VAL A 102 -2.09 -4.47 -2.75
C VAL A 102 -1.13 -3.34 -2.40
N LEU A 103 -1.19 -2.24 -3.17
CA LEU A 103 -0.63 -0.96 -2.77
C LEU A 103 -1.74 -0.13 -2.15
N ILE A 104 -1.67 0.11 -0.85
CA ILE A 104 -2.63 0.95 -0.13
C ILE A 104 -1.98 2.20 0.48
N VAL A 105 -2.66 3.33 0.39
CA VAL A 105 -2.21 4.63 0.91
C VAL A 105 -3.29 5.28 1.78
N GLY A 106 -2.94 5.56 3.03
CA GLY A 106 -3.73 6.38 3.97
C GLY A 106 -3.22 7.81 3.92
N VAL A 107 -3.97 8.69 3.26
CA VAL A 107 -3.49 10.04 2.91
C VAL A 107 -3.31 10.93 4.14
N ASN A 108 -4.29 10.93 5.06
CA ASN A 108 -4.22 11.74 6.29
C ASN A 108 -3.16 11.22 7.26
N ASP A 109 -2.94 9.90 7.29
CA ASP A 109 -1.93 9.27 8.15
C ASP A 109 -0.51 9.44 7.60
N ARG A 110 -0.39 9.81 6.32
CA ARG A 110 0.88 9.80 5.57
C ARG A 110 1.59 8.45 5.63
N GLN A 111 0.80 7.38 5.58
CA GLN A 111 1.28 6.00 5.62
C GLN A 111 0.89 5.26 4.35
N SER A 112 1.75 4.35 3.92
CA SER A 112 1.47 3.42 2.83
C SER A 112 1.93 2.02 3.20
N ARG A 113 1.32 1.03 2.56
CA ARG A 113 1.70 -0.37 2.67
C ARG A 113 1.62 -1.04 1.31
N ILE A 114 2.61 -1.90 1.04
CA ILE A 114 2.59 -2.84 -0.07
C ILE A 114 2.48 -4.23 0.54
N GLU A 115 1.34 -4.88 0.33
CA GLU A 115 1.10 -6.25 0.78
C GLU A 115 1.21 -7.20 -0.41
N VAL A 116 2.00 -8.25 -0.26
CA VAL A 116 2.38 -9.16 -1.33
C VAL A 116 1.90 -10.57 -0.98
N GLY A 117 1.21 -11.21 -1.91
CA GLY A 117 0.84 -12.61 -1.78
C GLY A 117 2.03 -13.54 -1.94
N TYR A 118 2.00 -14.68 -1.26
CA TYR A 118 3.10 -15.65 -1.17
C TYR A 118 3.75 -16.01 -2.53
N GLY A 119 2.95 -16.12 -3.60
CA GLY A 119 3.46 -16.48 -4.92
C GLY A 119 4.35 -15.42 -5.59
N LEU A 120 4.44 -14.22 -5.01
CA LEU A 120 5.25 -13.12 -5.52
C LEU A 120 6.35 -12.70 -4.53
N GLU A 121 6.52 -13.35 -3.38
CA GLU A 121 7.54 -12.96 -2.38
C GLU A 121 8.97 -13.09 -2.91
N GLY A 122 9.22 -14.01 -3.87
CA GLY A 122 10.50 -14.09 -4.57
C GLY A 122 10.79 -12.86 -5.43
N ALA A 123 9.77 -12.33 -6.10
CA ALA A 123 9.87 -11.16 -6.96
C ALA A 123 9.86 -9.85 -6.16
N LEU A 124 9.03 -9.79 -5.11
CA LEU A 124 8.72 -8.62 -4.30
C LEU A 124 8.88 -8.93 -2.80
N PRO A 125 10.10 -9.25 -2.33
CA PRO A 125 10.35 -9.40 -0.89
C PRO A 125 10.21 -8.04 -0.18
N ASP A 126 10.01 -8.06 1.14
CA ASP A 126 9.78 -6.86 1.96
C ASP A 126 10.87 -5.79 1.77
N ALA A 127 12.14 -6.19 1.69
CA ALA A 127 13.25 -5.27 1.41
C ALA A 127 13.13 -4.55 0.05
N LYS A 128 12.54 -5.20 -0.96
CA LYS A 128 12.34 -4.60 -2.28
C LYS A 128 11.11 -3.69 -2.27
N THR A 129 10.01 -4.09 -1.63
CA THR A 129 8.82 -3.24 -1.55
C THR A 129 9.08 -1.99 -0.70
N GLY A 130 9.86 -2.09 0.37
CA GLY A 130 10.38 -0.95 1.14
C GLY A 130 11.15 0.02 0.23
N ARG A 131 12.13 -0.50 -0.53
CA ARG A 131 12.89 0.32 -1.48
C ARG A 131 12.02 0.98 -2.55
N ILE A 132 10.99 0.29 -3.06
CA ILE A 132 10.05 0.88 -4.02
C ILE A 132 9.34 2.09 -3.41
N GLN A 133 8.92 2.01 -2.14
CA GLN A 133 8.30 3.15 -1.46
C GLN A 133 9.31 4.29 -1.28
N ASP A 134 10.51 4.00 -0.82
CA ASP A 134 11.56 4.98 -0.57
C ASP A 134 11.98 5.74 -1.84
N GLU A 135 12.12 5.03 -2.97
CA GLU A 135 12.60 5.62 -4.23
C GLU A 135 11.48 6.28 -5.04
N TYR A 136 10.31 5.63 -5.16
CA TYR A 136 9.30 6.01 -6.15
C TYR A 136 8.08 6.70 -5.57
N MET A 137 7.85 6.60 -4.25
CA MET A 137 6.61 7.09 -3.63
C MET A 137 6.86 8.21 -2.62
N ILE A 138 7.66 7.95 -1.59
CA ILE A 138 7.86 8.86 -0.44
C ILE A 138 8.34 10.25 -0.86
N PRO A 139 9.30 10.43 -1.80
CA PRO A 139 9.73 11.77 -2.22
C PRO A 139 8.61 12.62 -2.82
N TYR A 140 7.63 11.99 -3.48
CA TYR A 140 6.47 12.67 -4.04
C TYR A 140 5.41 12.93 -2.98
N PHE A 141 5.20 12.01 -2.04
CA PHE A 141 4.28 12.19 -0.92
C PHE A 141 4.70 13.35 -0.01
N GLN A 142 6.01 13.53 0.20
CA GLN A 142 6.55 14.67 0.94
C GLN A 142 6.21 16.03 0.30
N GLN A 143 5.99 16.05 -1.02
CA GLN A 143 5.59 17.23 -1.79
C GLN A 143 4.06 17.34 -1.96
N GLY A 144 3.29 16.40 -1.41
CA GLY A 144 1.84 16.30 -1.58
C GLY A 144 1.40 15.73 -2.94
N ASP A 145 2.31 15.29 -3.80
CA ASP A 145 2.01 14.70 -5.12
C ASP A 145 1.75 13.19 -5.00
N TYR A 146 0.65 12.84 -4.34
CA TYR A 146 0.22 11.45 -4.19
C TYR A 146 -0.06 10.77 -5.53
N ASN A 147 -0.61 11.51 -6.50
CA ASN A 147 -0.92 10.98 -7.84
C ASN A 147 0.34 10.41 -8.50
N LYS A 148 1.42 11.20 -8.56
CA LYS A 148 2.67 10.79 -9.19
C LYS A 148 3.41 9.73 -8.39
N GLY A 149 3.46 9.86 -7.07
CA GLY A 149 4.09 8.86 -6.19
C GLY A 149 3.43 7.48 -6.33
N ILE A 150 2.10 7.41 -6.29
CA ILE A 150 1.35 6.16 -6.46
C ILE A 150 1.57 5.56 -7.85
N LEU A 151 1.52 6.38 -8.91
CA LEU A 151 1.74 5.88 -10.27
C LEU A 151 3.14 5.29 -10.45
N ASN A 152 4.18 5.97 -9.97
CA ASN A 152 5.55 5.49 -10.06
C ASN A 152 5.76 4.19 -9.26
N GLY A 153 5.28 4.14 -8.02
CA GLY A 153 5.33 2.94 -7.19
C GLY A 153 4.58 1.77 -7.83
N TYR A 154 3.39 2.02 -8.36
CA TYR A 154 2.60 1.02 -9.10
C TYR A 154 3.35 0.49 -10.33
N GLN A 155 3.96 1.36 -11.14
CA GLN A 155 4.73 0.95 -12.33
C GLN A 155 5.95 0.10 -11.96
N ALA A 156 6.64 0.45 -10.88
CA ALA A 156 7.74 -0.35 -10.35
C ALA A 156 7.25 -1.75 -9.93
N LEU A 157 6.14 -1.83 -9.19
CA LEU A 157 5.54 -3.11 -8.79
C LEU A 157 5.12 -3.95 -10.00
N ALA A 158 4.38 -3.37 -10.95
CA ALA A 158 3.93 -4.07 -12.14
C ALA A 158 5.10 -4.57 -13.00
N THR A 159 6.20 -3.82 -13.04
CA THR A 159 7.43 -4.22 -13.73
C THR A 159 8.08 -5.43 -13.08
N GLU A 160 8.21 -5.46 -11.75
CA GLU A 160 8.78 -6.60 -11.04
C GLU A 160 7.89 -7.85 -11.17
N VAL A 161 6.56 -7.71 -11.09
CA VAL A 161 5.63 -8.82 -11.33
C VAL A 161 5.74 -9.32 -12.77
N ALA A 162 5.82 -8.44 -13.77
CA ALA A 162 5.99 -8.87 -15.15
C ALA A 162 7.31 -9.61 -15.39
N LYS A 163 8.41 -9.16 -14.77
CA LYS A 163 9.71 -9.84 -14.84
C LYS A 163 9.66 -11.25 -14.28
N GLU A 164 8.95 -11.47 -13.18
CA GLU A 164 8.75 -12.80 -12.58
C GLU A 164 8.16 -13.79 -13.60
N TYR A 165 7.18 -13.34 -14.39
CA TYR A 165 6.55 -14.14 -15.44
C TYR A 165 7.24 -14.04 -16.81
N LYS A 166 8.43 -13.43 -16.87
CA LYS A 166 9.21 -13.23 -18.11
C LYS A 166 8.42 -12.50 -19.21
N LEU A 167 7.50 -11.63 -18.82
CA LEU A 167 6.75 -10.78 -19.74
C LEU A 167 7.55 -9.55 -20.11
N GLN A 168 7.63 -9.25 -21.40
CA GLN A 168 7.98 -7.91 -21.86
C GLN A 168 6.72 -7.05 -21.84
N LEU A 169 6.56 -6.22 -20.80
CA LEU A 169 5.59 -5.14 -20.85
C LEU A 169 6.09 -4.12 -21.86
N LYS A 170 5.34 -3.90 -22.94
CA LYS A 170 5.50 -2.70 -23.78
C LYS A 170 4.95 -1.51 -23.00
N THR A 171 5.65 -1.13 -21.95
CA THR A 171 5.39 0.10 -21.21
C THR A 171 6.45 1.08 -21.63
N ASP A 172 6.09 2.05 -22.47
CA ASP A 172 6.99 3.16 -22.85
C ASP A 172 7.31 4.07 -21.64
N ALA A 173 6.58 3.91 -20.53
CA ALA A 173 6.86 4.55 -19.26
C ALA A 173 7.93 3.78 -18.49
N LYS A 174 9.20 4.11 -18.75
CA LYS A 174 10.23 4.02 -17.71
C LYS A 174 9.68 4.79 -16.50
N PRO A 175 9.72 4.24 -15.26
CA PRO A 175 9.41 5.03 -14.08
C PRO A 175 10.14 6.35 -14.18
N ALA A 176 9.43 7.46 -13.96
CA ALA A 176 10.05 8.77 -14.06
C ALA A 176 11.34 8.75 -13.23
N PRO A 177 12.47 9.28 -13.76
CA PRO A 177 13.66 9.45 -12.96
C PRO A 177 13.27 10.11 -11.65
N LEU A 178 13.98 9.77 -10.57
CA LEU A 178 13.85 10.45 -9.29
C LEU A 178 13.65 11.94 -9.54
N PRO A 179 12.78 12.64 -8.79
CA PRO A 179 12.89 14.09 -8.71
C PRO A 179 14.38 14.35 -8.53
N GLN A 180 14.99 15.10 -9.45
CA GLN A 180 16.36 15.53 -9.22
C GLN A 180 16.25 16.35 -7.95
N VAL A 181 16.63 15.75 -6.82
CA VAL A 181 17.08 16.53 -5.69
C VAL A 181 18.30 17.18 -6.30
N ASP A 182 18.12 18.42 -6.73
CA ASP A 182 19.23 19.26 -7.10
C ASP A 182 20.14 19.19 -5.87
N SER A 183 21.20 18.39 -5.96
CA SER A 183 22.33 18.43 -5.04
C SER A 183 23.12 19.74 -5.24
N ALA A 184 22.51 20.73 -5.90
CA ALA A 184 22.84 22.12 -5.80
C ALA A 184 22.58 22.56 -4.36
N ASP A 185 23.69 22.80 -3.67
CA ASP A 185 23.80 23.46 -2.37
C ASP A 185 23.49 22.58 -1.16
N SER A 186 24.18 21.43 -1.09
CA SER A 186 24.42 20.84 0.23
C SER A 186 25.19 21.86 1.07
N TRP A 187 24.58 22.34 2.16
CA TRP A 187 25.19 23.27 3.10
C TRP A 187 26.49 22.71 3.70
N TRP A 188 26.74 21.40 3.56
CA TRP A 188 27.95 20.71 3.97
C TRP A 188 29.15 21.02 3.06
N ASP A 189 28.90 21.35 1.79
CA ASP A 189 29.96 21.76 0.86
C ASP A 189 30.46 23.18 1.16
N THR A 190 29.59 24.05 1.67
CA THR A 190 29.91 25.43 2.08
C THR A 190 30.17 25.58 3.59
N ALA A 191 30.01 24.51 4.38
CA ALA A 191 30.21 24.55 5.82
C ALA A 191 31.68 24.82 6.21
N PRO A 192 31.93 25.68 7.21
CA PRO A 192 33.27 25.90 7.75
C PRO A 192 33.91 24.60 8.26
N TRP A 193 35.24 24.49 8.12
CA TRP A 193 36.01 23.30 8.47
C TRP A 193 35.79 22.79 9.91
N TRP A 194 35.52 23.69 10.86
CA TRP A 194 35.30 23.33 12.27
C TRP A 194 33.97 22.60 12.52
N MET A 195 32.96 22.76 11.65
CA MET A 195 31.71 21.99 11.72
C MET A 195 31.87 20.55 11.22
N LYS A 196 32.83 20.31 10.32
CA LYS A 196 33.08 18.98 9.71
C LYS A 196 33.77 17.99 10.64
N ILE A 197 34.26 18.45 11.80
CA ILE A 197 35.05 17.67 12.76
C ILE A 197 34.18 17.20 13.96
N LEU A 198 32.92 17.65 14.05
CA LEU A 198 32.03 17.38 15.20
C LEU A 198 31.03 16.22 14.97
N VAL A 199 31.20 15.43 13.91
CA VAL A 199 30.42 14.22 13.60
C VAL A 199 31.36 13.03 13.45
#